data_AF-A0A819YH85-F1
#
_entry.id   AF-A0A819YH85-F1
#
_cell.length_a   1.000
_cell.length_b   1.000
_cell.length_c   1.000
_cell.angle_alpha   90.00
_cell.angle_beta   90.00
_cell.angle_gamma   90.00
#
_symmetry.space_group_name_H-M   'P 1'
#
loop_
_entity.id
_entity.type
_entity.pdbx_description
1 polymer ?
#
loop_
_entity_poly.entity_id
_entity_poly.type
_entity_poly.pdbx_seq_one_letter_code
_entity_poly.pdbx_strand_id
1 'polypeptide(L)'
;MSHSGDRFTDIELENKRLPACCGYITWKLLSLEDAMKELQDFLMEINRFVKLAKKYCTYPNDHDLTKDESAAIYIYTMEMSDDSCVYRILNQTLRAEDRSKVRPWFGYLKLLDSATSK
;
A
#
# COMPACT_ATOMS: atom_id res chain seq x y z
N MET A 1 -17.71 28.08 -15.56
CA MET A 1 -18.09 27.20 -14.43
C MET A 1 -16.81 26.59 -13.89
N SER A 2 -16.35 27.10 -12.75
CA SER A 2 -15.10 26.68 -12.10
C SER A 2 -15.42 25.49 -11.20
N HIS A 3 -14.83 24.33 -11.47
CA HIS A 3 -14.80 23.25 -10.49
C HIS A 3 -13.70 23.60 -9.49
N SER A 4 -14.12 24.22 -8.37
CA SER A 4 -13.33 24.34 -7.16
C SER A 4 -12.80 22.97 -6.76
N GLY A 5 -11.51 22.91 -6.46
CA GLY A 5 -10.85 21.70 -6.01
C GLY A 5 -11.42 21.23 -4.67
N ASP A 6 -11.88 19.99 -4.65
CA ASP A 6 -12.05 19.18 -3.43
C ASP A 6 -10.66 18.74 -2.90
N ARG A 7 -9.80 19.72 -2.62
CA ARG A 7 -8.70 19.53 -1.68
C ARG A 7 -9.24 20.05 -0.34
N PHE A 8 -9.14 19.23 0.70
CA PHE A 8 -9.52 19.47 2.10
C PHE A 8 -10.93 19.01 2.54
N THR A 9 -11.11 17.71 2.76
CA THR A 9 -11.98 17.18 3.84
C THR A 9 -11.50 15.84 4.42
N ASP A 10 -10.19 15.53 4.41
CA ASP A 10 -9.65 14.36 5.13
C ASP A 10 -9.29 14.69 6.60
N ILE A 11 -9.82 15.80 7.14
CA ILE A 11 -9.55 16.32 8.49
C ILE A 11 -10.84 16.30 9.33
N GLU A 12 -11.68 15.27 9.20
CA GLU A 12 -12.72 14.96 10.18
C GLU A 12 -12.83 13.44 10.37
N LEU A 13 -11.70 12.80 10.66
CA LEU A 13 -11.73 11.53 11.36
C LEU A 13 -11.21 11.80 12.75
N GLU A 14 -12.13 11.83 13.72
CA GLU A 14 -11.78 11.70 15.13
C GLU A 14 -10.70 10.62 15.25
N ASN A 15 -9.64 10.89 16.02
CA ASN A 15 -8.60 9.92 16.35
C ASN A 15 -9.21 8.77 17.17
N LYS A 16 -10.04 7.95 16.53
CA LYS A 16 -10.68 6.80 17.13
C LYS A 16 -9.58 5.84 17.47
N ARG A 17 -9.49 5.47 18.75
CA ARG A 17 -8.54 4.43 19.19
C ARG A 17 -8.96 3.11 18.57
N LEU A 18 -8.29 2.73 17.48
CA LEU A 18 -8.51 1.46 16.81
C LEU A 18 -7.85 0.31 17.60
N PRO A 19 -8.45 -0.90 17.62
CA PRO A 19 -7.79 -2.07 18.17
C PRO A 19 -6.46 -2.38 17.48
N ALA A 20 -5.53 -3.00 18.19
CA ALA A 20 -4.25 -3.40 17.62
C ALA A 20 -4.42 -4.46 16.52
N CYS A 21 -3.57 -4.40 15.48
CA CYS A 21 -3.42 -5.48 14.51
C CYS A 21 -2.47 -6.56 15.06
N CYS A 22 -3.03 -7.62 15.64
CA CYS A 22 -2.23 -8.75 16.12
C CYS A 22 -1.52 -9.48 14.96
N GLY A 23 -0.27 -9.92 15.21
CA GLY A 23 0.50 -10.74 14.28
C GLY A 23 1.33 -9.98 13.23
N TYR A 24 1.17 -8.67 13.10
CA TYR A 24 1.95 -7.87 12.15
C TYR A 24 3.45 -7.89 12.47
N ILE A 25 3.81 -7.70 13.75
CA ILE A 25 5.21 -7.61 14.19
C ILE A 25 6.00 -8.85 13.76
N THR A 26 5.43 -10.04 13.97
CA THR A 26 6.04 -11.34 13.63
C THR A 26 5.89 -11.73 12.15
N TRP A 27 5.21 -10.91 11.33
CA TRP A 27 5.04 -11.22 9.92
C TRP A 27 6.37 -11.08 9.17
N LYS A 28 6.64 -12.03 8.27
CA LYS A 28 7.87 -12.04 7.46
C LYS A 28 7.83 -10.99 6.35
N LEU A 29 8.99 -10.41 6.04
CA LEU A 29 9.17 -9.68 4.80
C LEU A 29 9.07 -10.66 3.62
N LEU A 30 8.38 -10.25 2.56
CA LEU A 30 8.09 -11.07 1.38
C LEU A 30 8.57 -10.38 0.11
N SER A 31 8.64 -11.15 -0.98
CA SER A 31 8.74 -10.56 -2.32
C SER A 31 7.50 -9.74 -2.63
N LEU A 32 7.59 -8.80 -3.58
CA LEU A 32 6.43 -8.01 -3.99
C LEU A 32 5.30 -8.89 -4.56
N GLU A 33 5.64 -9.92 -5.35
CA GLU A 33 4.68 -10.87 -5.90
C GLU A 33 3.90 -11.59 -4.79
N ASP A 34 4.60 -12.13 -3.79
CA ASP A 34 3.98 -12.87 -2.68
C ASP A 34 3.17 -11.93 -1.78
N ALA A 35 3.68 -10.72 -1.52
CA ALA A 35 3.00 -9.71 -0.71
C ALA A 35 1.67 -9.28 -1.34
N MET A 36 1.61 -9.15 -2.66
CA MET A 36 0.41 -8.72 -3.37
C MET A 36 -0.54 -9.90 -3.66
N LYS A 37 -0.10 -11.16 -3.56
CA LYS A 37 -0.94 -12.33 -3.84
C LYS A 37 -2.19 -12.40 -2.96
N GLU A 38 -2.05 -12.06 -1.69
CA GLU A 38 -3.16 -12.03 -0.71
C GLU A 38 -4.17 -10.91 -0.99
N LEU A 39 -3.86 -9.98 -1.91
CA LEU A 39 -4.72 -8.85 -2.25
C LEU A 39 -5.54 -9.07 -3.52
N GLN A 40 -5.41 -10.23 -4.18
CA GLN A 40 -6.04 -10.50 -5.49
C GLN A 40 -7.56 -10.37 -5.47
N ASP A 41 -8.19 -10.61 -4.32
CA ASP A 41 -9.63 -10.46 -4.15
C ASP A 41 -10.08 -8.99 -4.05
N PHE A 42 -9.17 -8.06 -3.76
CA PHE A 42 -9.46 -6.62 -3.59
C PHE A 42 -8.98 -5.77 -4.76
N LEU A 43 -7.90 -6.18 -5.42
CA LEU A 43 -7.27 -5.44 -6.51
C LEU A 43 -7.31 -6.29 -7.77
N MET A 44 -8.07 -5.84 -8.76
CA MET A 44 -8.00 -6.44 -10.09
C MET A 44 -6.61 -6.19 -10.70
N GLU A 45 -6.13 -7.14 -11.51
CA GLU A 45 -4.88 -7.02 -12.28
C GLU A 45 -3.57 -6.88 -11.48
N ILE A 46 -3.47 -7.40 -10.25
CA ILE A 46 -2.24 -7.35 -9.43
C ILE A 46 -0.98 -7.74 -10.19
N ASN A 47 -1.03 -8.82 -10.97
CA ASN A 47 0.12 -9.28 -11.74
C ASN A 47 0.62 -8.22 -12.74
N ARG A 48 -0.29 -7.42 -13.29
CA ARG A 48 0.06 -6.29 -14.16
C ARG A 48 0.72 -5.18 -13.35
N PHE A 49 0.19 -4.85 -12.17
CA PHE A 49 0.77 -3.82 -11.30
C PHE A 49 2.18 -4.17 -10.85
N VAL A 50 2.40 -5.40 -10.39
CA VAL A 50 3.74 -5.85 -9.97
C VAL A 50 4.73 -5.77 -11.12
N LYS A 51 4.34 -6.20 -12.33
CA LYS A 51 5.18 -6.10 -13.54
C LYS A 51 5.51 -4.65 -13.90
N LEU A 52 4.52 -3.77 -13.92
CA LEU A 52 4.72 -2.35 -14.22
C LEU A 52 5.62 -1.69 -13.17
N ALA A 53 5.37 -1.96 -11.89
CA ALA A 53 6.13 -1.41 -10.79
C ALA A 53 7.60 -1.84 -10.86
N LYS A 54 7.89 -3.14 -11.03
CA LYS A 54 9.27 -3.61 -11.20
C LYS A 54 9.95 -3.11 -12.47
N LYS A 55 9.19 -2.69 -13.48
CA LYS A 55 9.71 -2.13 -14.72
C LYS A 55 10.05 -0.64 -14.58
N TYR A 56 9.22 0.12 -13.88
CA TYR A 56 9.28 1.58 -13.86
C TYR A 56 9.70 2.19 -12.51
N CYS A 57 9.84 1.38 -11.45
CA CYS A 57 10.40 1.87 -10.20
C CYS A 57 11.84 2.36 -10.39
N THR A 58 12.22 3.35 -9.60
CA THR A 58 13.60 3.84 -9.53
C THR A 58 14.50 2.74 -8.95
N TYR A 59 15.19 2.00 -9.81
CA TYR A 59 16.17 0.99 -9.43
C TYR A 59 17.25 0.83 -10.52
N PRO A 60 18.56 0.81 -10.18
CA PRO A 60 19.11 1.04 -8.85
C PRO A 60 18.79 2.44 -8.32
N ASN A 61 18.85 2.61 -7.00
CA ASN A 61 18.55 3.86 -6.31
C ASN A 61 19.66 4.18 -5.29
N ASP A 62 19.69 5.42 -4.83
CA ASP A 62 20.71 5.92 -3.91
C ASP A 62 20.41 5.63 -2.43
N HIS A 63 19.32 4.89 -2.15
CA HIS A 63 18.78 4.66 -0.80
C HIS A 63 18.91 3.20 -0.33
N ASP A 64 19.73 2.40 -1.02
CA ASP A 64 19.91 0.96 -0.74
C ASP A 64 18.59 0.17 -0.68
N LEU A 65 17.57 0.64 -1.42
CA LEU A 65 16.31 -0.08 -1.53
C LEU A 65 16.50 -1.25 -2.48
N THR A 66 16.00 -2.41 -2.08
CA THR A 66 15.79 -3.53 -2.98
C THR A 66 14.81 -3.14 -4.10
N LYS A 67 14.83 -3.91 -5.18
CA LYS A 67 13.90 -3.69 -6.29
C LYS A 67 12.43 -3.86 -5.86
N ASP A 68 12.17 -4.76 -4.90
CA ASP A 68 10.82 -5.01 -4.38
C ASP A 68 10.32 -3.86 -3.49
N GLU A 69 11.18 -3.29 -2.64
CA GLU A 69 10.89 -2.08 -1.86
C GLU A 69 10.61 -0.87 -2.78
N SER A 70 11.47 -0.66 -3.78
CA SER A 70 11.31 0.42 -4.77
C SER A 70 9.99 0.28 -5.54
N ALA A 71 9.64 -0.95 -5.93
CA ALA A 71 8.41 -1.25 -6.62
C ALA A 71 7.17 -1.10 -5.72
N ALA A 72 7.27 -1.43 -4.42
CA ALA A 72 6.20 -1.18 -3.46
C ALA A 72 5.91 0.33 -3.31
N ILE A 73 6.95 1.17 -3.20
CA ILE A 73 6.79 2.64 -3.19
C ILE A 73 6.15 3.13 -4.49
N TYR A 74 6.60 2.60 -5.64
CA TYR A 74 6.00 2.94 -6.93
C TYR A 74 4.50 2.62 -6.96
N ILE A 75 4.08 1.43 -6.51
CA ILE A 75 2.67 1.05 -6.45
C ILE A 75 1.88 1.99 -5.52
N TYR A 76 2.45 2.35 -4.36
CA TYR A 76 1.78 3.26 -3.42
C TYR A 76 1.58 4.66 -4.00
N THR A 77 2.52 5.15 -4.82
CA THR A 77 2.49 6.52 -5.35
C THR A 77 1.86 6.64 -6.72
N MET A 78 1.66 5.52 -7.43
CA MET A 78 1.05 5.51 -8.76
C MET A 78 -0.45 5.83 -8.67
N GLU A 79 -0.85 6.89 -9.38
CA GLU A 79 -2.26 7.21 -9.58
C GLU A 79 -2.86 6.29 -10.64
N MET A 80 -3.96 5.64 -10.29
CA MET A 80 -4.71 4.70 -11.13
C MET A 80 -6.18 5.10 -11.08
N SER A 81 -7.03 4.43 -11.88
CA SER A 81 -8.49 4.54 -11.70
C SER A 81 -8.87 4.29 -10.23
N ASP A 82 -9.88 5.00 -9.74
CA ASP A 82 -10.20 5.06 -8.31
C ASP A 82 -10.31 3.69 -7.63
N ASP A 83 -10.94 2.72 -8.30
CA ASP A 83 -11.15 1.35 -7.79
C ASP A 83 -9.88 0.47 -7.80
N SER A 84 -8.76 0.98 -8.30
CA SER A 84 -7.48 0.26 -8.40
C SER A 84 -6.33 1.02 -7.74
N CYS A 85 -6.64 2.14 -7.09
CA CYS A 85 -5.64 2.99 -6.50
C CYS A 85 -5.23 2.45 -5.13
N VAL A 86 -4.04 1.83 -5.07
CA VAL A 86 -3.58 1.07 -3.91
C VAL A 86 -3.50 1.94 -2.64
N TYR A 87 -3.01 3.18 -2.73
CA TYR A 87 -2.96 4.04 -1.53
C TYR A 87 -4.35 4.37 -0.99
N ARG A 88 -5.34 4.58 -1.85
CA ARG A 88 -6.71 4.89 -1.42
C ARG A 88 -7.30 3.70 -0.66
N ILE A 89 -7.22 2.51 -1.25
CA ILE A 89 -7.78 1.27 -0.69
C ILE A 89 -7.04 0.90 0.60
N LEU A 90 -5.71 0.99 0.62
CA LEU A 90 -4.92 0.71 1.83
C LEU A 90 -5.25 1.71 2.94
N ASN A 91 -5.24 3.01 2.65
CA ASN A 91 -5.50 4.04 3.66
C ASN A 91 -6.94 3.97 4.20
N GLN A 92 -7.92 3.55 3.39
CA GLN A 92 -9.27 3.24 3.86
C GLN A 92 -9.28 1.99 4.75
N THR A 93 -8.57 0.93 4.34
CA THR A 93 -8.48 -0.33 5.10
C THR A 93 -7.82 -0.13 6.46
N LEU A 94 -6.77 0.68 6.55
CA LEU A 94 -6.07 0.99 7.80
C LEU A 94 -6.95 1.71 8.83
N ARG A 95 -7.94 2.47 8.35
CA ARG A 95 -8.92 3.20 9.18
C ARG A 95 -10.12 2.36 9.59
N ALA A 96 -10.27 1.15 9.04
CA ALA A 96 -11.36 0.26 9.43
C ALA A 96 -11.17 -0.25 10.87
N GLU A 97 -12.29 -0.32 11.60
CA GLU A 97 -12.35 -0.93 12.94
C GLU A 97 -12.11 -2.45 12.88
N ASP A 98 -12.60 -3.08 11.82
CA ASP A 98 -12.36 -4.49 11.55
C ASP A 98 -10.92 -4.71 11.12
N ARG A 99 -10.07 -5.05 12.09
CA ARG A 99 -8.64 -5.29 11.89
C ARG A 99 -8.35 -6.53 11.05
N SER A 100 -9.32 -7.43 10.86
CA SER A 100 -9.14 -8.60 9.99
C SER A 100 -8.92 -8.18 8.53
N LYS A 101 -9.49 -7.04 8.11
CA LYS A 101 -9.31 -6.45 6.76
C LYS A 101 -7.89 -5.96 6.50
N VAL A 102 -7.14 -5.63 7.55
CA VAL A 102 -5.74 -5.18 7.42
C VAL A 102 -4.79 -6.37 7.24
N ARG A 103 -5.15 -7.56 7.72
CA ARG A 103 -4.26 -8.74 7.70
C ARG A 103 -3.75 -9.11 6.30
N PRO A 104 -4.57 -9.10 5.22
CA PRO A 104 -4.08 -9.34 3.86
C PRO A 104 -2.98 -8.36 3.42
N TRP A 105 -2.95 -7.15 3.98
CA TRP A 105 -1.98 -6.11 3.65
C TRP A 105 -0.64 -6.27 4.36
N PHE A 106 -0.48 -7.20 5.31
CA PHE A 106 0.75 -7.30 6.12
C PHE A 106 2.00 -7.50 5.28
N GLY A 107 1.95 -8.32 4.22
CA GLY A 107 3.08 -8.51 3.31
C GLY A 107 3.50 -7.21 2.62
N TYR A 108 2.53 -6.46 2.11
CA TYR A 108 2.77 -5.20 1.43
C TYR A 108 3.23 -4.09 2.40
N LEU A 109 2.64 -4.01 3.59
CA LEU A 109 3.05 -3.10 4.65
C LEU A 109 4.48 -3.36 5.11
N LYS A 110 4.91 -4.63 5.22
CA LYS A 110 6.31 -4.97 5.54
C LYS A 110 7.29 -4.42 4.50
N LEU A 111 6.92 -4.42 3.21
CA LEU A 111 7.75 -3.82 2.16
C LEU A 111 7.85 -2.30 2.33
N LEU A 112 6.73 -1.61 2.61
CA LEU A 112 6.74 -0.17 2.84
C LEU A 112 7.50 0.23 4.12
N ASP A 113 7.28 -0.48 5.23
CA ASP A 113 7.99 -0.25 6.49
C ASP A 113 9.49 -0.48 6.31
N SER A 114 9.89 -1.56 5.63
CA SER A 114 11.30 -1.85 5.34
C SER A 114 11.93 -0.75 4.48
N ALA A 115 11.23 -0.29 3.44
CA ALA A 115 11.71 0.76 2.56
C ALA A 115 11.83 2.13 3.24
N THR A 116 10.90 2.46 4.13
CA THR A 116 10.85 3.77 4.83
C THR A 116 11.70 3.83 6.10
N SER A 117 12.29 2.70 6.51
CA SER A 117 13.21 2.61 7.64
C SER A 117 14.69 2.76 7.23
N LYS A 118 14.97 3.05 5.95
CA LYS A 118 16.30 3.28 5.36
C LYS A 118 16.50 4.76 5.10
#